data_AF-A0A382Z8H1-F1
#
_entry.id   AF-A0A382Z8H1-F1
#
_cell.length_a   1.000
_cell.length_b   1.000
_cell.length_c   1.000
_cell.angle_alpha   90.00
_cell.angle_beta   90.00
_cell.angle_gamma   90.00
#
_symmetry.space_group_name_H-M   'P 1'
#
loop_
_entity.id
_entity.type
_entity.pdbx_description
1 polymer ?
#
loop_
_entity_poly.entity_id
_entity_poly.type
_entity_poly.pdbx_seq_one_letter_code
_entity_poly.pdbx_strand_id
1 'polypeptide(L)'
;MGIIASIGNIYFVYQFLKKLVTPFEKTEAFKLGIIDEKGKILKRRRDLETKEEKSAYNLSDTLVWNLKKILGKIPFGKSKLA
;
A
#
# COMPACT_ATOMS: atom_id res chain seq x y z
N MET A 1 -1.90 -24.73 21.20
CA MET A 1 -0.98 -23.79 20.53
C MET A 1 -1.27 -23.56 19.03
N GLY A 2 -2.47 -23.86 18.50
CA GLY A 2 -2.74 -23.74 17.05
C GLY A 2 -3.79 -22.69 16.65
N ILE A 3 -4.78 -22.45 17.51
CA ILE A 3 -5.96 -21.63 17.15
C ILE A 3 -5.66 -20.13 17.24
N ILE A 4 -4.86 -19.70 18.23
CA ILE A 4 -4.48 -18.29 18.43
C ILE A 4 -3.58 -17.79 17.28
N ALA A 5 -2.66 -18.64 16.81
CA ALA A 5 -1.83 -18.32 15.64
C ALA A 5 -2.68 -18.19 14.36
N SER A 6 -3.71 -19.02 14.21
CA SER A 6 -4.64 -18.94 13.09
C SER A 6 -5.46 -17.64 13.10
N ILE A 7 -5.98 -17.23 14.27
CA ILE A 7 -6.72 -15.96 14.43
C ILE A 7 -5.82 -14.75 14.16
N GLY A 8 -4.58 -14.77 14.67
CA GLY A 8 -3.59 -13.72 14.40
C GLY A 8 -3.26 -13.57 12.92
N ASN A 9 -3.12 -14.70 12.21
CA ASN A 9 -2.86 -14.70 10.77
C ASN A 9 -4.07 -14.18 9.97
N ILE A 10 -5.29 -14.60 10.30
CA ILE A 10 -6.51 -14.10 9.65
C ILE A 10 -6.65 -12.59 9.84
N TYR A 11 -6.40 -12.10 11.06
CA TYR A 11 -6.43 -10.67 11.33
C TYR A 11 -5.36 -9.91 10.52
N PHE A 12 -4.14 -10.45 10.43
CA PHE A 12 -3.06 -9.88 9.64
C PHE A 12 -3.41 -9.83 8.15
N VAL A 13 -3.92 -10.92 7.58
CA VAL A 13 -4.37 -11.00 6.19
C VAL A 13 -5.51 -10.02 5.92
N TYR A 14 -6.47 -9.90 6.83
CA TYR A 14 -7.56 -8.92 6.72
C TYR A 14 -7.03 -7.47 6.73
N GLN A 15 -6.14 -7.13 7.67
CA GLN A 15 -5.46 -5.83 7.73
C GLN A 15 -4.67 -5.55 6.45
N PHE A 16 -3.97 -6.55 5.93
CA PHE A 16 -3.18 -6.44 4.70
C PHE A 16 -4.07 -6.21 3.48
N LEU A 17 -5.13 -7.00 3.31
CA LEU A 17 -6.13 -6.83 2.26
C LEU A 17 -6.78 -5.46 2.36
N LYS A 18 -7.20 -5.05 3.57
CA LYS A 18 -7.79 -3.73 3.82
C LYS A 18 -6.84 -2.61 3.39
N LYS A 19 -5.55 -2.68 3.74
CA LYS A 19 -4.54 -1.71 3.28
C LYS A 19 -4.37 -1.72 1.75
N LEU A 20 -4.49 -2.88 1.12
CA LEU A 20 -4.34 -3.06 -0.31
C LEU A 20 -5.53 -2.50 -1.12
N VAL A 21 -6.78 -2.61 -0.62
CA VAL A 21 -7.95 -1.96 -1.23
C VAL A 21 -8.17 -0.50 -0.78
N THR A 22 -7.49 -0.03 0.26
CA THR A 22 -7.61 1.37 0.73
C THR A 22 -6.98 2.32 -0.29
N PRO A 23 -7.67 3.41 -0.72
CA PRO A 23 -7.15 4.38 -1.69
C PRO A 23 -5.87 5.08 -1.20
N PHE A 24 -5.02 5.53 -2.14
CA PHE A 24 -3.69 6.07 -1.80
C PHE A 24 -3.84 7.36 -1.00
N GLU A 25 -4.87 8.13 -1.31
CA GLU A 25 -5.27 9.38 -0.66
C GLU A 25 -5.42 9.27 0.86
N LYS A 26 -5.74 8.07 1.37
CA LYS A 26 -5.97 7.83 2.80
C LYS A 26 -4.72 7.36 3.54
N THR A 27 -3.62 7.13 2.85
CA THR A 27 -2.36 6.67 3.47
C THR A 27 -1.57 7.85 4.03
N GLU A 28 -0.83 7.62 5.12
CA GLU A 28 0.02 8.66 5.73
C GLU A 28 1.08 9.17 4.75
N ALA A 29 1.61 8.30 3.88
CA ALA A 29 2.54 8.70 2.84
C ALA A 29 1.94 9.67 1.80
N PHE A 30 0.63 9.61 1.53
CA PHE A 30 -0.05 10.59 0.69
C PHE A 30 -0.26 11.90 1.45
N LYS A 31 -0.69 11.83 2.72
CA LYS A 31 -0.85 13.02 3.57
C LYS A 31 0.47 13.79 3.75
N LEU A 32 1.58 13.08 3.82
CA LEU A 32 2.93 13.64 3.90
C LEU A 32 3.51 14.05 2.52
N GLY A 33 2.75 13.90 1.43
CA GLY A 33 3.18 14.29 0.08
C GLY A 33 4.30 13.43 -0.49
N ILE A 34 4.55 12.25 0.07
CA ILE A 34 5.59 11.31 -0.38
C ILE A 34 5.12 10.58 -1.65
N ILE A 35 3.82 10.29 -1.74
CA ILE A 35 3.19 9.64 -2.89
C ILE A 35 2.00 10.43 -3.42
N ASP A 36 1.78 10.33 -4.73
CA ASP A 36 0.63 10.89 -5.45
C ASP A 36 -0.62 9.97 -5.36
N GLU A 37 -1.79 10.46 -5.80
CA GLU A 37 -3.08 9.74 -5.79
C GLU A 37 -3.01 8.40 -6.54
N LYS A 38 -2.06 8.30 -7.48
CA LYS A 38 -1.80 7.10 -8.31
C LYS A 38 -0.67 6.22 -7.77
N GLY A 39 -0.11 6.51 -6.59
CA GLY A 39 1.01 5.79 -6.00
C GLY A 39 2.35 6.05 -6.70
N LYS A 40 2.49 7.22 -7.33
CA LYS A 40 3.76 7.72 -7.88
C LYS A 40 4.56 8.32 -6.74
N ILE A 41 5.81 7.90 -6.57
CA ILE A 41 6.70 8.42 -5.53
C ILE A 41 7.16 9.82 -5.97
N LEU A 42 6.82 10.83 -5.18
CA LEU A 42 7.18 12.23 -5.41
C LEU A 42 8.47 12.60 -4.68
N LYS A 43 8.62 12.14 -3.43
CA LYS A 43 9.86 12.27 -2.65
C LYS A 43 10.53 10.91 -2.51
N ARG A 44 11.81 10.81 -2.87
CA ARG A 44 12.55 9.55 -2.67
C ARG A 44 13.01 9.48 -1.22
N ARG A 45 13.23 8.25 -0.75
CA ARG A 45 13.69 7.96 0.62
C ARG A 45 14.95 8.73 1.07
N ARG A 46 15.76 9.19 0.11
CA ARG A 46 16.99 9.99 0.35
C ARG A 46 16.68 11.45 0.69
N ASP A 47 15.54 11.95 0.23
CA ASP A 47 15.08 13.33 0.40
C ASP A 47 14.10 13.47 1.59
N LEU A 48 13.87 12.39 2.35
CA LEU A 48 13.01 12.39 3.54
C LEU A 48 13.85 12.80 4.75
N GLU A 49 13.54 13.96 5.32
CA GLU A 49 14.32 14.56 6.40
C GLU A 49 13.73 14.20 7.77
N THR A 50 12.41 14.07 7.87
CA THR A 50 11.73 13.84 9.15
C THR A 50 11.64 12.35 9.50
N LYS A 51 11.71 12.02 10.80
CA LYS A 51 11.49 10.65 11.30
C LYS A 51 10.11 10.11 10.90
N GLU A 52 9.11 10.97 10.86
CA GLU A 52 7.74 10.64 10.47
C GLU A 52 7.65 10.24 8.99
N GLU A 53 8.34 10.97 8.10
CA GLU A 53 8.43 10.60 6.68
C GLU A 53 9.14 9.25 6.49
N LYS A 54 10.23 9.00 7.23
CA LYS A 54 10.94 7.71 7.20
C LYS A 54 10.11 6.55 7.75
N SER A 55 9.21 6.82 8.70
CA SER A 55 8.29 5.83 9.26
C SER A 55 7.11 5.54 8.32
N ALA A 56 6.60 6.56 7.63
CA ALA A 56 5.52 6.44 6.66
C ALA A 56 5.96 5.83 5.31
N TYR A 57 7.26 5.83 5.01
CA TYR A 57 7.85 5.24 3.81
C TYR A 57 8.69 4.00 4.16
N ASN A 58 8.01 2.87 4.42
CA ASN A 58 8.67 1.57 4.61
C ASN A 58 8.66 0.71 3.34
N LEU A 59 9.51 -0.33 3.33
CA LEU A 59 9.61 -1.25 2.20
C LEU A 59 8.27 -1.97 1.95
N SER A 60 7.58 -2.32 3.03
CA SER A 60 6.24 -2.92 3.02
C SER A 60 5.22 -2.04 2.31
N ASP A 61 5.24 -0.73 2.55
CA ASP A 61 4.34 0.22 1.89
C ASP A 61 4.62 0.31 0.39
N THR A 62 5.90 0.32 0.00
CA THR A 62 6.29 0.28 -1.41
C THR A 62 5.78 -0.99 -2.10
N LEU A 63 5.85 -2.14 -1.43
CA LEU A 63 5.28 -3.39 -1.94
C LEU A 63 3.76 -3.31 -2.08
N VAL A 64 3.05 -2.82 -1.07
CA VAL A 64 1.58 -2.63 -1.10
C VAL A 64 1.20 -1.70 -2.25
N TRP A 65 1.93 -0.60 -2.45
CA TRP A 65 1.67 0.34 -3.54
C TRP A 65 1.97 -0.24 -4.91
N ASN A 66 3.02 -1.04 -5.06
CA ASN A 66 3.32 -1.72 -6.31
C ASN A 66 2.28 -2.79 -6.63
N LEU A 67 1.88 -3.61 -5.64
CA LEU A 67 0.76 -4.55 -5.78
C LEU A 67 -0.53 -3.83 -6.16
N LYS A 68 -0.83 -2.72 -5.50
CA LYS A 68 -2.02 -1.94 -5.80
C LYS A 68 -1.98 -1.28 -7.18
N LYS A 69 -0.82 -0.80 -7.63
CA LYS A 69 -0.62 -0.33 -9.01
C LYS A 69 -0.82 -1.46 -10.02
N ILE A 70 -0.34 -2.66 -9.71
CA ILE A 70 -0.57 -3.85 -10.54
C ILE A 70 -2.06 -4.16 -10.58
N LEU A 71 -2.76 -4.20 -9.45
CA LEU A 71 -4.20 -4.47 -9.39
C LEU A 71 -5.06 -3.38 -10.08
N GLY A 72 -4.66 -2.10 -9.98
CA GLY A 72 -5.32 -1.01 -10.70
C GLY A 72 -5.02 -0.98 -12.20
N LYS A 73 -3.89 -1.58 -12.62
CA LYS A 73 -3.53 -1.77 -14.04
C LYS A 73 -4.05 -3.08 -14.61
N ILE A 74 -4.29 -4.09 -13.78
CA ILE A 74 -4.95 -5.33 -14.17
C ILE A 74 -6.40 -4.93 -14.45
N PRO A 75 -6.84 -4.99 -15.72
CA PRO A 75 -8.24 -4.78 -16.02
C PRO A 75 -8.99 -6.01 -15.48
N PHE A 76 -9.46 -5.94 -14.24
CA PHE A 76 -10.30 -6.98 -13.62
C PHE A 76 -11.62 -7.10 -14.41
N GLY A 77 -11.59 -7.77 -15.56
CA GLY A 77 -12.73 -7.94 -16.46
C GLY A 77 -12.84 -6.93 -17.62
N LYS A 78 -11.87 -6.04 -17.83
CA LYS A 78 -11.72 -5.32 -19.12
C LYS A 78 -10.60 -5.95 -19.95
N SER A 79 -10.64 -7.28 -20.12
CA SER A 79 -10.29 -7.78 -21.45
C SER A 79 -11.09 -6.91 -22.40
N LYS A 80 -10.39 -6.30 -23.37
CA LYS A 80 -11.07 -5.75 -24.54
C LYS A 80 -12.24 -6.67 -24.87
N LEU A 81 -13.46 -6.18 -24.74
CA LEU A 81 -14.52 -6.68 -25.59
C LEU A 81 -14.04 -6.28 -26.99
N ALA A 82 -13.27 -7.18 -27.57
CA ALA A 82 -12.94 -7.23 -28.98
C ALA A 82 -13.79 -8.37 -29.55
#